data_AF-A0AAP8KKS3-F1
#
_entry.id   AF-A0AAP8KKS3-F1
#
_cell.length_a   1.000
_cell.length_b   1.000
_cell.length_c   1.000
_cell.angle_alpha   90.00
_cell.angle_beta   90.00
_cell.angle_gamma   90.00
#
_symmetry.space_group_name_H-M   'P 1'
#
loop_
_entity.id
_entity.type
_entity.pdbx_description
1 polymer ?
#
loop_
_entity_poly.entity_id
_entity_poly.type
_entity_poly.pdbx_seq_one_letter_code
_entity_poly.pdbx_strand_id
1 'polypeptide(L)'
;AADHVIADEDAFRAAVRNAMPYAEAGKLVTFGIVPDLPETGYGYIRRGEVSVGEQDTVAFEVAQFVEKPNLETAQAYVASGEYYWNSGMFLFRAGRYLEELKKYRPDILDACEKAMSAVDPDLDFIRVDEEAFLACPEESVDYAVMEPTADAVV
;
A
#
# COMPACT_ATOMS: atom_id res chain seq x y z
N ALA A 1 2.38 2.10 9.64
CA ALA A 1 3.66 2.44 10.29
C ALA A 1 3.70 3.95 10.54
N ALA A 2 3.97 4.40 11.77
CA ALA A 2 4.18 5.82 12.12
C ALA A 2 5.63 6.06 12.62
N ASP A 3 6.47 5.06 12.42
CA ASP A 3 7.81 4.86 12.94
C ASP A 3 8.89 5.07 11.87
N HIS A 4 8.50 5.52 10.66
CA HIS A 4 9.44 5.91 9.62
C HIS A 4 10.01 7.30 9.87
N VAL A 5 11.30 7.47 9.57
CA VAL A 5 11.99 8.76 9.59
C VAL A 5 12.23 9.19 8.15
N ILE A 6 11.55 10.26 7.72
CA ILE A 6 11.73 10.87 6.39
C ILE A 6 12.46 12.18 6.58
N ALA A 7 13.74 12.22 6.19
CA ALA A 7 14.59 13.41 6.40
C ALA A 7 14.29 14.54 5.39
N ASP A 8 13.96 14.19 4.16
CA ASP A 8 13.62 15.17 3.10
C ASP A 8 12.09 15.28 2.95
N GLU A 9 11.51 16.13 3.79
CA GLU A 9 10.05 16.34 3.81
C GLU A 9 9.52 16.95 2.50
N ASP A 10 10.31 17.78 1.82
CA ASP A 10 9.88 18.46 0.60
C ASP A 10 9.85 17.49 -0.59
N ALA A 11 10.84 16.60 -0.68
CA ALA A 11 10.80 15.50 -1.64
C ALA A 11 9.60 14.57 -1.39
N PHE A 12 9.30 14.24 -0.13
CA PHE A 12 8.12 13.44 0.20
C PHE A 12 6.81 14.13 -0.18
N ARG A 13 6.63 15.42 0.15
CA ARG A 13 5.46 16.20 -0.25
C ARG A 13 5.34 16.31 -1.77
N ALA A 14 6.46 16.39 -2.50
CA ALA A 14 6.45 16.35 -3.95
C ALA A 14 5.99 14.99 -4.48
N ALA A 15 6.51 13.88 -3.95
CA ALA A 15 6.09 12.53 -4.31
C ALA A 15 4.59 12.33 -4.09
N VAL A 16 4.05 12.75 -2.93
CA VAL A 16 2.61 12.68 -2.64
C VAL A 16 1.80 13.48 -3.67
N ARG A 17 2.20 14.72 -3.98
CA ARG A 17 1.50 15.55 -4.97
C ARG A 17 1.51 14.94 -6.38
N ASN A 18 2.61 14.31 -6.77
CA ASN A 18 2.74 13.64 -8.07
C ASN A 18 1.93 12.34 -8.13
N ALA A 19 1.70 11.69 -6.99
CA ALA A 19 0.87 10.49 -6.87
C ALA A 19 -0.64 10.79 -6.87
N MET A 20 -1.07 11.99 -6.46
CA MET A 20 -2.48 12.37 -6.34
C MET A 20 -3.32 12.11 -7.61
N PRO A 21 -2.88 12.48 -8.84
CA PRO A 21 -3.67 12.23 -10.04
C PRO A 21 -3.95 10.75 -10.30
N TYR A 22 -3.01 9.86 -10.00
CA TYR A 22 -3.20 8.41 -10.15
C TYR A 22 -4.26 7.89 -9.15
N ALA A 23 -4.18 8.33 -7.89
CA ALA A 23 -5.18 8.00 -6.88
C ALA A 23 -6.58 8.56 -7.25
N GLU A 24 -6.64 9.78 -7.78
CA GLU A 24 -7.87 10.41 -8.27
C GLU A 24 -8.49 9.65 -9.45
N ALA A 25 -7.64 9.11 -10.33
CA ALA A 25 -8.01 8.23 -11.44
C ALA A 25 -8.39 6.80 -10.99
N GLY A 26 -8.36 6.51 -9.69
CA GLY A 26 -8.81 5.25 -9.12
C GLY A 26 -7.74 4.16 -9.04
N LYS A 27 -6.45 4.51 -9.17
CA LYS A 27 -5.34 3.61 -8.87
C LYS A 27 -5.07 3.53 -7.37
N LEU A 28 -4.49 2.41 -6.94
CA LEU A 28 -3.98 2.20 -5.58
C LEU A 28 -2.47 2.48 -5.59
N VAL A 29 -2.07 3.67 -5.18
CA VAL A 29 -0.67 4.07 -5.23
C VAL A 29 0.08 3.53 -4.01
N THR A 30 1.26 2.96 -4.24
CA THR A 30 2.29 2.71 -3.23
C THR A 30 3.54 3.54 -3.55
N PHE A 31 4.45 3.71 -2.59
CA PHE A 31 5.68 4.46 -2.80
C PHE A 31 6.89 3.53 -2.71
N GLY A 32 7.65 3.45 -3.80
CA GLY A 32 8.87 2.65 -3.88
C GLY A 32 10.11 3.41 -3.44
N ILE A 33 10.99 2.76 -2.68
CA ILE A 33 12.33 3.27 -2.37
C ILE A 33 13.33 2.53 -3.25
N VAL A 34 14.25 3.26 -3.88
CA VAL A 34 15.32 2.65 -4.69
C VAL A 34 16.27 1.88 -3.75
N PRO A 35 16.41 0.55 -3.89
CA PRO A 35 17.29 -0.24 -3.05
C PRO A 35 18.76 0.10 -3.33
N ASP A 36 19.55 0.28 -2.27
CA ASP A 36 21.01 0.42 -2.36
C ASP A 36 21.76 -0.83 -1.85
N LEU A 37 21.05 -1.77 -1.23
CA LEU A 37 21.56 -3.05 -0.73
C LEU A 37 20.49 -4.15 -0.78
N PRO A 38 20.85 -5.45 -0.76
CA PRO A 38 19.88 -6.55 -0.83
C PRO A 38 19.28 -6.86 0.56
N GLU A 39 18.45 -5.96 1.07
CA GLU A 39 17.77 -6.15 2.36
C GLU A 39 16.75 -7.29 2.27
N THR A 40 16.71 -8.16 3.28
CA THR A 40 15.79 -9.32 3.33
C THR A 40 14.64 -9.12 4.31
N GLY A 41 14.72 -8.09 5.16
CA GLY A 41 13.65 -7.70 6.07
C GLY A 41 12.54 -6.86 5.43
N TYR A 42 12.72 -6.38 4.20
CA TYR A 42 11.76 -5.54 3.49
C TYR A 42 10.95 -6.30 2.45
N GLY A 43 9.75 -5.81 2.19
CA GLY A 43 9.02 -6.13 0.97
C GLY A 43 9.62 -5.43 -0.24
N TYR A 44 9.50 -6.05 -1.40
CA TYR A 44 9.91 -5.54 -2.70
C TYR A 44 8.70 -5.41 -3.62
N ILE A 45 8.75 -4.41 -4.48
CA ILE A 45 7.76 -4.12 -5.51
C ILE A 45 8.48 -4.23 -6.85
N ARG A 46 8.05 -5.17 -7.69
CA ARG A 46 8.50 -5.22 -9.08
C ARG A 46 7.70 -4.22 -9.91
N ARG A 47 8.40 -3.28 -10.55
CA ARG A 47 7.76 -2.36 -11.50
C ARG A 47 7.41 -3.09 -12.79
N GLY A 48 6.23 -2.76 -13.31
CA GLY A 48 5.72 -3.21 -14.59
C GLY A 48 5.90 -2.15 -15.67
N GLU A 49 4.92 -2.05 -16.54
CA GLU A 49 4.89 -1.04 -17.60
C GLU A 49 4.68 0.36 -17.03
N VAL A 50 5.07 1.38 -17.81
CA VAL A 50 4.81 2.77 -17.45
C VAL A 50 3.30 3.00 -17.39
N SER A 51 2.81 3.48 -16.24
CA SER A 51 1.45 3.94 -16.10
C SER A 51 1.34 5.34 -16.70
N VAL A 52 0.51 5.50 -17.74
CA VAL A 52 0.39 6.76 -18.46
C VAL A 52 -0.43 7.74 -17.61
N GLY A 53 0.26 8.71 -17.02
CA GLY A 53 -0.35 9.87 -16.34
C GLY A 53 -0.27 11.15 -17.18
N GLU A 54 -1.09 12.14 -16.84
CA GLU A 54 -1.08 13.48 -17.47
C GLU A 54 0.09 14.37 -16.99
N GLN A 55 0.93 13.89 -16.07
CA GLN A 55 2.02 14.66 -15.47
C GLN A 55 3.41 14.20 -15.92
N ASP A 56 4.41 15.07 -15.75
CA ASP A 56 5.83 14.79 -16.03
C ASP A 56 6.44 13.69 -15.14
N THR A 57 5.71 13.23 -14.11
CA THR A 57 6.18 12.17 -13.20
C THR A 57 5.70 10.81 -13.68
N VAL A 58 6.67 9.92 -13.91
CA VAL A 58 6.45 8.54 -14.35
C VAL A 58 6.10 7.67 -13.14
N ALA A 59 4.91 7.07 -13.15
CA ALA A 59 4.58 5.94 -12.30
C ALA A 59 4.66 4.64 -13.11
N PHE A 60 4.83 3.51 -12.44
CA PHE A 60 4.79 2.19 -13.05
C PHE A 60 3.63 1.39 -12.49
N GLU A 61 2.98 0.57 -13.30
CA GLU A 61 2.08 -0.46 -12.78
C GLU A 61 2.88 -1.40 -11.87
N VAL A 62 2.26 -1.94 -10.82
CA VAL A 62 2.91 -2.96 -9.99
C VAL A 62 2.74 -4.31 -10.67
N ALA A 63 3.86 -4.91 -11.07
CA ALA A 63 3.86 -6.26 -11.63
C ALA A 63 3.77 -7.33 -10.55
N GLN A 64 4.37 -7.08 -9.39
CA GLN A 64 4.42 -8.06 -8.30
C GLN A 64 4.80 -7.40 -6.96
N PHE A 65 4.17 -7.84 -5.87
CA PHE A 65 4.66 -7.65 -4.50
C PHE A 65 5.38 -8.90 -4.01
N VAL A 66 6.52 -8.74 -3.33
CA VAL A 66 7.30 -9.84 -2.76
C VAL A 66 7.72 -9.49 -1.34
N GLU A 67 7.22 -10.22 -0.35
CA GLU A 67 7.58 -9.96 1.05
C GLU A 67 8.83 -10.73 1.47
N LYS A 68 9.82 -10.02 2.02
CA LYS A 68 10.98 -10.58 2.71
C LYS A 68 11.69 -11.72 1.95
N PRO A 69 12.23 -11.45 0.74
CA PRO A 69 12.91 -12.48 -0.05
C PRO A 69 14.18 -13.00 0.65
N ASN A 70 14.65 -14.17 0.23
CA ASN A 70 15.98 -14.65 0.64
C ASN A 70 17.10 -13.78 0.02
N LEU A 71 18.31 -13.86 0.58
CA LEU A 71 19.43 -13.01 0.17
C LEU A 71 19.79 -13.11 -1.32
N GLU A 72 19.80 -14.32 -1.87
CA GLU A 72 20.10 -14.56 -3.30
C GLU A 72 19.08 -13.85 -4.20
N THR A 73 17.81 -13.93 -3.82
CA THR A 73 16.70 -13.27 -4.55
C THR A 73 16.78 -11.75 -4.42
N ALA A 74 17.04 -11.23 -3.22
CA ALA A 74 17.23 -9.80 -2.99
C ALA A 74 18.41 -9.25 -3.82
N GLN A 75 19.53 -9.98 -3.91
CA GLN A 75 20.66 -9.61 -4.75
C GLN A 75 20.27 -9.51 -6.24
N ALA A 76 19.47 -10.46 -6.74
CA ALA A 76 18.97 -10.41 -8.11
C ALA A 76 18.03 -9.22 -8.35
N TYR A 77 17.20 -8.87 -7.36
CA TYR A 77 16.27 -7.73 -7.44
C TYR A 77 17.00 -6.39 -7.51
N VAL A 78 18.00 -6.19 -6.65
CA VAL A 78 18.82 -4.97 -6.68
C VAL A 78 19.60 -4.88 -7.99
N ALA A 79 20.18 -5.99 -8.45
CA ALA A 79 20.97 -6.02 -9.68
C ALA A 79 20.14 -5.75 -10.95
N SER A 80 18.85 -6.06 -10.97
CA SER A 80 18.01 -5.82 -12.14
C SER A 80 17.60 -4.36 -12.32
N GLY A 81 17.51 -3.58 -11.23
CA GLY A 81 16.96 -2.23 -11.25
C GLY A 81 15.45 -2.19 -11.60
N GLU A 82 14.77 -3.33 -11.51
CA GLU A 82 13.32 -3.46 -11.73
C GLU A 82 12.53 -3.45 -10.43
N TYR A 83 13.19 -3.49 -9.28
CA TYR A 83 12.55 -3.59 -7.98
C TYR A 83 12.80 -2.37 -7.11
N TYR A 84 11.77 -2.02 -6.35
CA TYR A 84 11.80 -1.02 -5.28
C TYR A 84 11.54 -1.71 -3.95
N TRP A 85 12.03 -1.15 -2.85
CA TRP A 85 11.52 -1.53 -1.53
C TRP A 85 10.12 -0.96 -1.34
N ASN A 86 9.22 -1.77 -0.78
CA ASN A 86 7.91 -1.32 -0.34
C ASN A 86 8.06 -0.42 0.89
N SER A 87 7.69 0.85 0.75
CA SER A 87 7.76 1.80 1.88
C SER A 87 6.63 1.61 2.89
N GLY A 88 5.63 0.76 2.63
CA GLY A 88 4.44 0.60 3.49
C GLY A 88 3.53 1.83 3.54
N MET A 89 3.73 2.80 2.64
CA MET A 89 2.87 3.97 2.46
C MET A 89 1.98 3.78 1.23
N PHE A 90 0.72 4.19 1.36
CA PHE A 90 -0.28 4.08 0.29
C PHE A 90 -1.06 5.37 0.10
N LEU A 91 -1.52 5.62 -1.12
CA LEU A 91 -2.42 6.71 -1.46
C LEU A 91 -3.52 6.23 -2.41
N PHE A 92 -4.76 6.33 -1.97
CA PHE A 92 -5.94 5.92 -2.74
C PHE A 92 -7.19 6.64 -2.24
N ARG A 93 -8.24 6.65 -3.07
CA ARG A 93 -9.57 7.08 -2.63
C ARG A 93 -10.18 6.03 -1.71
N ALA A 94 -10.76 6.45 -0.59
CA ALA A 94 -11.38 5.55 0.39
C ALA A 94 -12.43 4.62 -0.25
N GLY A 95 -13.31 5.15 -1.11
CA GLY A 95 -14.31 4.33 -1.82
C GLY A 95 -13.67 3.25 -2.71
N ARG A 96 -12.61 3.60 -3.45
CA ARG A 96 -11.89 2.64 -4.30
C ARG A 96 -11.22 1.54 -3.49
N TYR A 97 -10.63 1.89 -2.34
CA TYR A 97 -10.07 0.90 -1.43
C TYR A 97 -11.13 -0.07 -0.90
N LEU A 98 -12.29 0.43 -0.49
CA LEU A 98 -13.39 -0.42 -0.01
C LEU A 98 -13.94 -1.33 -1.12
N GLU A 99 -13.97 -0.87 -2.38
CA GLU A 99 -14.33 -1.69 -3.54
C GLU A 99 -13.35 -2.86 -3.73
N GLU A 100 -12.04 -2.61 -3.69
CA GLU A 100 -11.02 -3.66 -3.80
C GLU A 100 -11.03 -4.59 -2.59
N LEU A 101 -11.16 -4.05 -1.36
CA LEU A 101 -11.25 -4.84 -0.14
C LEU A 101 -12.47 -5.77 -0.19
N LYS A 102 -13.63 -5.27 -0.63
CA LYS A 102 -14.84 -6.10 -0.81
C LYS A 102 -14.63 -7.23 -1.81
N LYS A 103 -13.87 -6.96 -2.87
CA LYS A 103 -13.60 -7.92 -3.94
C LYS A 103 -12.70 -9.06 -3.46
N TYR A 104 -11.67 -8.76 -2.69
CA TYR A 104 -10.65 -9.74 -2.30
C TYR A 104 -10.84 -10.31 -0.90
N ARG A 105 -11.27 -9.48 0.06
CA ARG A 105 -11.47 -9.83 1.47
C ARG A 105 -12.81 -9.29 2.01
N PRO A 106 -13.95 -9.76 1.46
CA PRO A 106 -15.28 -9.35 1.94
C PRO A 106 -15.51 -9.67 3.42
N ASP A 107 -14.83 -10.68 3.95
CA ASP A 107 -14.84 -11.06 5.36
C ASP A 107 -14.20 -10.01 6.27
N ILE A 108 -13.07 -9.41 5.86
CA ILE A 108 -12.45 -8.28 6.57
C ILE A 108 -13.37 -7.06 6.52
N LEU A 109 -13.93 -6.76 5.34
CA LEU A 109 -14.84 -5.62 5.19
C LEU A 109 -16.07 -5.74 6.10
N ASP A 110 -16.74 -6.89 6.09
CA ASP A 110 -17.93 -7.15 6.92
C ASP A 110 -17.62 -7.06 8.42
N ALA A 111 -16.47 -7.59 8.87
CA ALA A 111 -16.03 -7.46 10.26
C ALA A 111 -15.79 -6.00 10.66
N CYS A 112 -15.13 -5.22 9.79
CA CYS A 112 -14.90 -3.79 10.00
C CYS A 112 -16.20 -2.98 10.00
N GLU A 113 -17.14 -3.26 9.10
CA GLU A 113 -18.46 -2.62 9.06
C GLU A 113 -19.26 -2.92 10.34
N LYS A 114 -19.23 -4.17 10.83
CA LYS A 114 -19.86 -4.55 12.10
C LYS A 114 -19.21 -3.84 13.28
N ALA A 115 -17.88 -3.83 13.37
CA ALA A 115 -17.15 -3.16 14.44
C ALA A 115 -17.41 -1.64 14.48
N MET A 116 -17.65 -1.03 13.33
CA MET A 116 -17.99 0.39 13.21
C MET A 116 -19.48 0.70 13.41
N SER A 117 -20.37 -0.30 13.39
CA SER A 117 -21.83 -0.09 13.46
C SER A 117 -22.34 0.37 14.82
N ALA A 118 -21.60 0.04 15.89
CA ALA A 118 -21.91 0.36 17.28
C ALA A 118 -20.74 1.11 17.93
N VAL A 119 -20.29 2.20 17.29
CA VAL A 119 -19.23 3.05 17.86
C VAL A 119 -19.75 3.84 19.06
N ASP A 120 -19.02 3.78 20.16
CA ASP A 120 -19.22 4.62 21.35
C ASP A 120 -18.34 5.88 21.19
N PRO A 121 -18.93 7.07 20.98
CA PRO A 121 -18.16 8.30 20.90
C PRO A 121 -17.66 8.67 22.31
N ASP A 122 -16.37 8.45 22.56
CA ASP A 122 -15.72 8.89 23.80
C ASP A 122 -14.90 10.15 23.54
N LEU A 123 -15.54 11.31 23.68
CA LEU A 123 -14.94 12.63 23.42
C LEU A 123 -14.42 12.73 21.98
N ASP A 124 -13.10 12.83 21.80
CA ASP A 124 -12.42 12.92 20.51
C ASP A 124 -12.03 11.53 19.94
N PHE A 125 -12.45 10.44 20.60
CA PHE A 125 -12.12 9.08 20.20
C PHE A 125 -13.35 8.31 19.69
N ILE A 126 -13.14 7.59 18.60
CA ILE A 126 -14.05 6.55 18.14
C ILE A 126 -13.51 5.22 18.65
N ARG A 127 -14.24 4.56 19.56
CA ARG A 127 -13.96 3.17 19.93
C ARG A 127 -14.87 2.25 19.14
N VAL A 128 -14.26 1.31 18.42
CA VAL A 128 -14.97 0.24 17.71
C VAL A 128 -15.41 -0.84 18.69
N ASP A 129 -16.43 -1.61 18.31
CA ASP A 129 -16.85 -2.78 19.08
C ASP A 129 -15.72 -3.82 19.13
N GLU A 130 -15.26 -4.15 20.35
CA GLU A 130 -14.11 -5.00 20.58
C GLU A 130 -14.35 -6.44 20.10
N GLU A 131 -15.52 -7.01 20.38
CA GLU A 131 -15.84 -8.40 20.02
C GLU A 131 -15.93 -8.56 18.49
N ALA A 132 -16.60 -7.62 17.81
CA ALA A 132 -16.70 -7.59 16.37
C ALA A 132 -15.33 -7.36 15.71
N PHE A 133 -14.48 -6.50 16.29
CA PHE A 133 -13.14 -6.24 15.74
C PHE A 133 -12.19 -7.43 15.95
N LEU A 134 -12.23 -8.11 17.10
CA LEU A 134 -11.44 -9.32 17.35
C LEU A 134 -11.83 -10.49 16.43
N ALA A 135 -13.04 -10.46 15.84
CA ALA A 135 -13.44 -11.41 14.82
C ALA A 135 -12.87 -11.08 13.41
N CYS A 136 -12.28 -9.89 13.23
CA CYS A 136 -11.64 -9.52 11.97
C CYS A 136 -10.38 -10.36 11.74
N PRO A 137 -10.20 -10.96 10.56
CA PRO A 137 -8.95 -11.62 10.21
C PRO A 137 -7.74 -10.69 10.32
N GLU A 138 -6.66 -11.19 10.91
CA GLU A 138 -5.38 -10.48 11.03
C GLU A 138 -4.56 -10.66 9.74
N GLU A 139 -4.83 -9.82 8.74
CA GLU A 139 -4.07 -9.79 7.48
C GLU A 139 -3.70 -8.35 7.12
N SER A 140 -2.49 -8.14 6.61
CA SER A 140 -2.04 -6.81 6.20
C SER A 140 -2.73 -6.37 4.91
N VAL A 141 -2.78 -5.05 4.71
CA VAL A 141 -3.30 -4.46 3.45
C VAL A 141 -2.52 -4.91 2.22
N ASP A 142 -1.22 -5.18 2.37
CA ASP A 142 -0.35 -5.68 1.31
C ASP A 142 -0.90 -6.99 0.74
N TYR A 143 -1.21 -7.97 1.60
CA TYR A 143 -1.76 -9.26 1.19
C TYR A 143 -3.25 -9.18 0.83
N ALA A 144 -4.04 -8.48 1.65
CA ALA A 144 -5.48 -8.44 1.50
C ALA A 144 -5.94 -7.71 0.22
N VAL A 145 -5.17 -6.71 -0.24
CA VAL A 145 -5.60 -5.80 -1.30
C VAL A 145 -4.49 -5.54 -2.34
N MET A 146 -3.28 -5.17 -1.91
CA MET A 146 -2.27 -4.66 -2.84
C MET A 146 -1.66 -5.74 -3.73
N GLU A 147 -1.43 -6.94 -3.22
CA GLU A 147 -0.92 -8.08 -3.99
C GLU A 147 -1.93 -8.60 -5.03
N PRO A 148 -3.23 -8.80 -4.72
CA PRO A 148 -4.17 -9.32 -5.70
C PRO A 148 -4.79 -8.26 -6.63
N THR A 149 -4.64 -6.95 -6.34
CA THR A 149 -5.20 -5.89 -7.20
C THR A 149 -4.47 -5.76 -8.53
N ALA A 150 -5.22 -5.42 -9.58
CA ALA A 150 -4.67 -5.10 -10.90
C ALA A 150 -4.50 -3.58 -11.12
N ASP A 151 -4.86 -2.77 -10.13
CA ASP A 151 -4.90 -1.31 -10.23
C ASP A 151 -3.84 -0.62 -9.36
N ALA A 152 -2.82 -1.37 -8.91
CA ALA A 152 -1.72 -0.83 -8.13
C ALA A 152 -0.65 -0.17 -9.01
N VAL A 153 -0.14 0.99 -8.56
CA VAL A 153 0.99 1.70 -9.19
C VAL A 153 2.04 2.09 -8.14
N VAL A 154 3.29 2.23 -8.58
CA VAL A 154 4.47 2.61 -7.76
C VAL A 154 5.28 3.73 -8.40
#